data_AF-A0A6G9FG69-F1
#
_entry.id   AF-A0A6G9FG69-F1
#
_cell.length_a   1.000
_cell.length_b   1.000
_cell.length_c   1.000
_cell.angle_alpha   90.00
_cell.angle_beta   90.00
_cell.angle_gamma   90.00
#
_symmetry.space_group_name_H-M   'P 1'
#
loop_
_entity.id
_entity.type
_entity.pdbx_description
1 polymer ?
#
loop_
_entity_poly.entity_id
_entity_poly.type
_entity_poly.pdbx_seq_one_letter_code
_entity_poly.pdbx_strand_id
1 'polypeptide(L)'
;MRLTVFGATGGIGGQIVKQALAAGHRVTAVVRDPARFRVTGERLEVVRSGLDDPQALREAVAGQDAVLSGLGPRRRSDAGVAARLTRSVLAAMEAEGTRRLLVVSAAPLGSAPEREPLRDRAMMSVVGAVLKPVYDDLRVMERELAHSAADWTAVRPPRLLDRPVTGRYRVAVGGNPRSARVIGRADVAHAMLAMTDDPAMLRQGVGVAY
;
A
#
# COMPACT_ATOMS: atom_id res chain seq x y z
N MET A 1 18.20 1.97 0.77
CA MET A 1 17.31 2.96 0.12
C MET A 1 16.82 3.98 1.13
N ARG A 2 16.40 5.15 0.66
CA ARG A 2 15.59 6.16 1.35
C ARG A 2 14.13 5.95 0.97
N LEU A 3 13.28 5.68 1.97
CA LEU A 3 11.90 5.28 1.78
C LEU A 3 10.97 6.22 2.53
N THR A 4 9.94 6.71 1.86
CA THR A 4 8.84 7.44 2.53
C THR A 4 7.65 6.54 2.75
N VAL A 5 7.13 6.52 3.97
CA VAL A 5 6.01 5.66 4.37
C VAL A 5 4.82 6.48 4.85
N PHE A 6 3.77 6.50 4.04
CA PHE A 6 2.46 7.02 4.41
C PHE A 6 1.63 5.96 5.15
N GLY A 7 0.82 6.42 6.10
CA GLY A 7 0.04 5.51 6.94
C GLY A 7 0.90 4.71 7.93
N ALA A 8 2.04 5.28 8.35
CA ALA A 8 3.02 4.62 9.21
C ALA A 8 2.48 4.20 10.60
N THR A 9 1.40 4.82 11.09
CA THR A 9 0.69 4.38 12.32
C THR A 9 -0.27 3.21 12.09
N GLY A 10 -0.47 2.77 10.84
CA GLY A 10 -1.38 1.69 10.46
C GLY A 10 -0.75 0.31 10.60
N GLY A 11 -1.57 -0.74 10.44
CA GLY A 11 -1.11 -2.12 10.62
C GLY A 11 -0.08 -2.58 9.57
N ILE A 12 -0.24 -2.19 8.31
CA ILE A 12 0.74 -2.48 7.24
C ILE A 12 1.85 -1.42 7.26
N GLY A 13 1.52 -0.13 7.26
CA GLY A 13 2.53 0.95 7.26
C GLY A 13 3.52 0.86 8.43
N GLY A 14 3.05 0.53 9.63
CA GLY A 14 3.94 0.32 10.77
C GLY A 14 4.85 -0.91 10.62
N GLN A 15 4.40 -1.95 9.93
CA GLN A 15 5.24 -3.10 9.57
C GLN A 15 6.27 -2.73 8.51
N ILE A 16 5.90 -1.92 7.52
CA ILE A 16 6.84 -1.40 6.51
C ILE A 16 7.97 -0.64 7.20
N VAL A 17 7.66 0.31 8.08
CA VAL A 17 8.69 1.07 8.81
C VAL A 17 9.61 0.13 9.58
N LYS A 18 9.05 -0.77 10.40
CA LYS A 18 9.84 -1.68 11.24
C LYS A 18 10.78 -2.56 10.41
N GLN A 19 10.26 -3.17 9.35
CA GLN A 19 11.02 -4.08 8.50
C GLN A 19 12.06 -3.33 7.65
N ALA A 20 11.72 -2.15 7.13
CA ALA A 20 12.65 -1.31 6.39
C ALA A 20 13.83 -0.85 7.25
N LEU A 21 13.58 -0.41 8.50
CA LEU A 21 14.65 -0.05 9.42
C LEU A 21 15.53 -1.26 9.76
N ALA A 22 14.92 -2.43 9.99
CA ALA A 22 15.66 -3.67 10.27
C ALA A 22 16.54 -4.12 9.08
N ALA A 23 16.09 -3.88 7.85
CA ALA A 23 16.87 -4.11 6.63
C ALA A 23 17.88 -2.97 6.32
N GLY A 24 18.03 -1.98 7.21
CA GLY A 24 19.01 -0.91 7.08
C GLY A 24 18.62 0.23 6.14
N HIS A 25 17.36 0.32 5.71
CA HIS A 25 16.89 1.48 4.95
C HIS A 25 16.80 2.74 5.83
N ARG A 26 16.89 3.90 5.19
CA ARG A 26 16.50 5.19 5.80
C ARG A 26 15.02 5.39 5.55
N VAL A 27 14.27 5.74 6.59
CA VAL A 27 12.81 5.80 6.52
C VAL A 27 12.31 7.16 6.98
N THR A 28 11.54 7.83 6.12
CA THR A 28 10.74 9.01 6.48
C THR A 28 9.30 8.55 6.72
N ALA A 29 8.88 8.50 7.98
CA ALA A 29 7.54 8.10 8.37
C ALA A 29 6.62 9.33 8.43
N VAL A 30 5.64 9.40 7.52
CA VAL A 30 4.67 10.49 7.49
C VAL A 30 3.47 10.14 8.35
N VAL A 31 3.24 10.94 9.38
CA VAL A 31 2.19 10.73 10.39
C VAL A 31 1.39 12.00 10.63
N ARG A 32 0.09 11.84 10.92
CA ARG A 32 -0.77 12.99 11.29
C ARG A 32 -0.58 13.42 12.74
N ASP A 33 -0.36 12.45 13.62
CA ASP A 33 -0.21 12.63 15.06
C ASP A 33 1.03 11.84 15.52
N PRO A 34 2.19 12.51 15.68
CA PRO A 34 3.42 11.87 16.12
C PRO A 34 3.31 11.16 17.47
N ALA A 35 2.43 11.60 18.38
CA ALA A 35 2.27 10.98 19.69
C ALA A 35 1.73 9.53 19.63
N ARG A 36 1.07 9.17 18.51
CA ARG A 36 0.58 7.80 18.24
C ARG A 36 1.61 6.91 17.57
N PHE A 37 2.73 7.46 17.14
CA PHE A 37 3.78 6.72 16.47
C PHE A 37 4.83 6.28 17.48
N ARG A 38 5.05 4.95 17.57
CA ARG A 38 5.85 4.33 18.64
C ARG A 38 7.13 3.67 18.14
N VAL A 39 7.38 3.70 16.84
CA VAL A 39 8.61 3.12 16.26
C VAL A 39 9.74 4.14 16.40
N THR A 40 10.92 3.67 16.77
CA THR A 40 12.14 4.47 16.93
C THR A 40 13.30 3.81 16.19
N GLY A 41 14.29 4.60 15.77
CA GLY A 41 15.52 4.08 15.15
C GLY A 41 16.41 5.21 14.62
N GLU A 42 17.72 4.98 14.54
CA GLU A 42 18.70 6.00 14.11
C GLU A 42 18.51 6.46 12.66
N ARG A 43 17.90 5.62 11.82
CA ARG A 43 17.63 5.89 10.40
C ARG A 43 16.18 6.29 10.14
N LEU A 44 15.45 6.68 11.19
CA LEU A 44 14.04 7.06 11.13
C LEU A 44 13.90 8.57 11.29
N GLU A 45 13.25 9.18 10.33
CA GLU A 45 12.74 10.54 10.41
C GLU A 45 11.22 10.50 10.54
N VAL A 46 10.65 11.34 11.41
CA VAL A 46 9.20 11.43 11.60
C VAL A 46 8.73 12.79 11.15
N VAL A 47 7.97 12.81 10.05
CA VAL A 47 7.39 14.04 9.49
C VAL A 47 5.92 14.12 9.89
N ARG A 48 5.54 15.21 10.54
CA ARG A 48 4.14 15.53 10.82
C ARG A 48 3.53 16.18 9.58
N SER A 49 2.59 15.53 8.93
CA SER A 49 1.88 16.11 7.77
C SER A 49 0.44 15.66 7.69
N GLY A 50 -0.41 16.60 7.26
CA GLY A 50 -1.76 16.32 6.75
C GLY A 50 -1.73 15.81 5.31
N LEU A 51 -2.91 15.49 4.77
CA LEU A 51 -3.08 15.20 3.32
C LEU A 51 -3.26 16.48 2.49
N ASP A 52 -3.44 17.58 3.19
CA ASP A 52 -3.81 18.93 2.78
C ASP A 52 -2.64 19.91 2.93
N ASP A 53 -1.43 19.40 3.16
CA ASP A 53 -0.18 20.18 3.24
C ASP A 53 0.74 19.81 2.07
N PRO A 54 0.61 20.46 0.90
CA PRO A 54 1.39 20.12 -0.28
C PRO A 54 2.90 20.30 -0.08
N GLN A 55 3.31 21.27 0.74
CA GLN A 55 4.73 21.53 0.97
C GLN A 55 5.35 20.40 1.79
N ALA A 56 4.73 20.03 2.92
CA ALA A 56 5.21 18.92 3.74
C ALA A 56 5.21 17.59 2.96
N LEU A 57 4.24 17.38 2.04
CA LEU A 57 4.23 16.21 1.16
C LEU A 57 5.39 16.21 0.16
N ARG A 58 5.74 17.37 -0.42
CA ARG A 58 6.89 17.51 -1.31
C ARG A 58 8.19 17.22 -0.57
N GLU A 59 8.40 17.86 0.58
CA GLU A 59 9.58 17.61 1.43
C GLU A 59 9.68 16.13 1.82
N ALA A 60 8.55 15.49 2.14
CA ALA A 60 8.53 14.07 2.48
C ALA A 60 8.89 13.13 1.32
N VAL A 61 8.68 13.51 0.06
CA VAL A 61 9.03 12.66 -1.10
C VAL A 61 10.32 13.08 -1.79
N ALA A 62 10.84 14.28 -1.53
CA ALA A 62 12.03 14.81 -2.16
C ALA A 62 13.26 13.90 -1.96
N GLY A 63 13.90 13.55 -3.07
CA GLY A 63 15.11 12.72 -3.07
C GLY A 63 14.88 11.31 -2.51
N GLN A 64 13.66 10.80 -2.46
CA GLN A 64 13.39 9.44 -1.98
C GLN A 64 13.56 8.44 -3.11
N ASP A 65 14.00 7.22 -2.77
CA ASP A 65 14.17 6.17 -3.78
C ASP A 65 12.82 5.49 -4.07
N ALA A 66 11.95 5.37 -3.05
CA ALA A 66 10.58 4.90 -3.21
C ALA A 66 9.63 5.44 -2.15
N VAL A 67 8.35 5.57 -2.53
CA VAL A 67 7.24 5.94 -1.65
C VAL A 67 6.33 4.73 -1.46
N LEU A 68 5.98 4.43 -0.22
CA LEU A 68 5.09 3.33 0.16
C LEU A 68 3.89 3.86 0.94
N SER A 69 2.68 3.47 0.54
CA SER A 69 1.45 3.79 1.25
C SER A 69 0.83 2.53 1.83
N GLY A 70 0.90 2.41 3.16
CA GLY A 70 0.13 1.45 3.93
C GLY A 70 -1.23 2.00 4.36
N LEU A 71 -1.63 3.16 3.83
CA LEU A 71 -2.89 3.82 4.16
C LEU A 71 -4.01 3.31 3.26
N GLY A 72 -5.13 2.96 3.87
CA GLY A 72 -6.36 2.59 3.19
C GLY A 72 -7.57 2.74 4.10
N PRO A 73 -8.78 2.78 3.53
CA PRO A 73 -10.02 2.86 4.30
C PRO A 73 -10.17 1.63 5.19
N ARG A 74 -10.31 1.83 6.51
CA ARG A 74 -10.49 0.73 7.48
C ARG A 74 -11.96 0.43 7.73
N ARG A 75 -12.82 1.43 7.51
CA ARG A 75 -14.28 1.37 7.67
C ARG A 75 -14.93 2.14 6.52
N ARG A 76 -16.23 1.95 6.31
CA ARG A 76 -16.99 2.68 5.28
C ARG A 76 -16.88 4.20 5.39
N SER A 77 -16.80 4.73 6.61
CA SER A 77 -16.63 6.16 6.90
C SER A 77 -15.30 6.74 6.40
N ASP A 78 -14.31 5.88 6.13
CA ASP A 78 -12.99 6.30 5.65
C ASP A 78 -12.92 6.34 4.12
N ALA A 79 -14.00 5.98 3.41
CA ALA A 79 -14.03 5.97 1.96
C ALA A 79 -13.67 7.36 1.39
N GLY A 80 -12.80 7.36 0.38
CA GLY A 80 -12.24 8.56 -0.26
C GLY A 80 -10.81 8.88 0.20
N VAL A 81 -10.35 8.28 1.30
CA VAL A 81 -9.01 8.56 1.84
C VAL A 81 -7.89 8.02 0.95
N ALA A 82 -8.09 6.88 0.28
CA ALA A 82 -7.05 6.25 -0.53
C ALA A 82 -6.79 7.05 -1.81
N ALA A 83 -7.87 7.40 -2.52
CA ALA A 83 -7.77 8.22 -3.72
C ALA A 83 -7.25 9.63 -3.41
N ARG A 84 -7.71 10.26 -2.32
CA ARG A 84 -7.24 11.59 -1.92
C ARG A 84 -5.74 11.60 -1.61
N LEU A 85 -5.26 10.67 -0.77
CA LEU A 85 -3.83 10.56 -0.47
C LEU A 85 -3.03 10.32 -1.76
N THR A 86 -3.48 9.39 -2.60
CA THR A 86 -2.75 9.03 -3.82
C THR A 86 -2.61 10.21 -4.76
N ARG A 87 -3.66 11.02 -4.95
CA ARG A 87 -3.57 12.26 -5.73
C ARG A 87 -2.53 13.23 -5.16
N SER A 88 -2.57 13.51 -3.86
CA SER A 88 -1.62 14.43 -3.23
C SER A 88 -0.18 13.92 -3.33
N VAL A 89 0.03 12.61 -3.14
CA VAL A 89 1.36 11.98 -3.24
C VAL A 89 1.87 11.98 -4.67
N LEU A 90 1.03 11.65 -5.66
CA LEU A 90 1.41 11.68 -7.07
C LEU A 90 1.84 13.09 -7.50
N ALA A 91 1.08 14.12 -7.11
CA ALA A 91 1.44 15.51 -7.41
C ALA A 91 2.77 15.92 -6.76
N ALA A 92 3.02 15.53 -5.51
CA ALA A 92 4.28 15.79 -4.83
C ALA A 92 5.45 15.04 -5.49
N MET A 93 5.24 13.77 -5.85
CA MET A 93 6.23 12.93 -6.53
C MET A 93 6.60 13.48 -7.90
N GLU A 94 5.62 13.95 -8.66
CA GLU A 94 5.84 14.61 -9.95
C GLU A 94 6.68 15.88 -9.80
N ALA A 95 6.35 16.73 -8.82
CA ALA A 95 7.08 17.97 -8.56
C ALA A 95 8.55 17.73 -8.14
N GLU A 96 8.82 16.63 -7.44
CA GLU A 96 10.16 16.28 -6.92
C GLU A 96 10.89 15.23 -7.77
N GLY A 97 10.32 14.80 -8.89
CA GLY A 97 10.91 13.80 -9.78
C GLY A 97 11.03 12.38 -9.20
N THR A 98 10.34 12.09 -8.10
CA THR A 98 10.34 10.75 -7.47
C THR A 98 9.40 9.84 -8.23
N ARG A 99 9.85 8.64 -8.62
CA ARG A 99 9.08 7.80 -9.56
C ARG A 99 8.42 6.58 -8.94
N ARG A 100 9.04 5.93 -7.96
CA ARG A 100 8.58 4.64 -7.46
C ARG A 100 7.51 4.78 -6.38
N LEU A 101 6.31 4.25 -6.63
CA LEU A 101 5.18 4.27 -5.69
C LEU A 101 4.61 2.87 -5.47
N LEU A 102 4.44 2.44 -4.21
CA LEU A 102 3.70 1.23 -3.87
C LEU A 102 2.52 1.57 -2.97
N VAL A 103 1.33 1.09 -3.29
CA VAL A 103 0.14 1.33 -2.48
C VAL A 103 -0.60 0.04 -2.16
N VAL A 104 -1.27 0.01 -1.00
CA VAL A 104 -2.18 -1.08 -0.66
C VAL A 104 -3.55 -0.84 -1.30
N SER A 105 -3.96 -1.77 -2.15
CA SER A 105 -5.30 -1.91 -2.72
C SER A 105 -6.00 -3.12 -2.09
N ALA A 106 -6.80 -3.88 -2.84
CA ALA A 106 -7.49 -5.06 -2.34
C ALA A 106 -7.71 -6.12 -3.44
N ALA A 107 -7.68 -7.40 -3.05
CA ALA A 107 -7.89 -8.53 -3.95
C ALA A 107 -9.14 -8.43 -4.86
N PRO A 108 -10.30 -7.90 -4.41
CA PRO A 108 -11.49 -7.78 -5.27
C PRO A 108 -11.35 -6.83 -6.47
N LEU A 109 -10.27 -6.05 -6.57
CA LEU A 109 -9.96 -5.23 -7.74
C LEU A 109 -9.10 -5.98 -8.78
N GLY A 110 -8.48 -7.10 -8.38
CA GLY A 110 -7.73 -7.97 -9.28
C GLY A 110 -8.64 -8.88 -10.10
N SER A 111 -8.12 -9.36 -11.23
CA SER A 111 -8.77 -10.41 -12.01
C SER A 111 -8.93 -11.67 -11.14
N ALA A 112 -10.11 -12.28 -11.23
CA ALA A 112 -10.34 -13.58 -10.63
C ALA A 112 -9.49 -14.63 -11.37
N PRO A 113 -8.83 -15.56 -10.67
CA PRO A 113 -8.09 -16.62 -11.31
C PRO A 113 -8.98 -17.49 -12.20
N GLU A 114 -8.42 -18.03 -13.28
CA GLU A 114 -9.08 -19.09 -14.04
C GLU A 114 -9.40 -20.28 -13.12
N ARG A 115 -10.68 -20.69 -13.12
CA ARG A 115 -11.22 -21.77 -12.27
C ARG A 115 -11.19 -21.47 -10.77
N GLU A 116 -11.73 -20.32 -10.37
CA GLU A 116 -12.04 -20.03 -8.97
C GLU A 116 -13.32 -20.76 -8.52
N PRO A 117 -13.34 -21.41 -7.33
CA PRO A 117 -14.54 -22.10 -6.85
C PRO A 117 -15.75 -21.16 -6.73
N LEU A 118 -16.95 -21.63 -7.12
CA LEU A 118 -18.19 -20.84 -7.10
C LEU A 118 -18.47 -20.22 -5.72
N ARG A 119 -18.18 -20.94 -4.64
CA ARG A 119 -18.32 -20.45 -3.26
C ARG A 119 -17.43 -19.24 -2.96
N ASP A 120 -16.20 -19.23 -3.48
CA ASP A 120 -15.24 -18.16 -3.26
C ASP A 120 -15.66 -16.93 -4.07
N ARG A 121 -16.14 -17.15 -5.31
CA ARG A 121 -16.72 -16.10 -6.15
C ARG A 121 -17.95 -15.46 -5.50
N ALA A 122 -18.89 -16.24 -4.99
CA ALA A 122 -20.09 -15.75 -4.31
C ALA A 122 -19.75 -14.95 -3.04
N MET A 123 -18.81 -15.45 -2.23
CA MET A 123 -18.33 -14.73 -1.04
C MET A 123 -17.70 -13.38 -1.41
N MET A 124 -16.88 -13.33 -2.47
CA MET A 124 -16.29 -12.08 -2.96
C MET A 124 -17.35 -11.10 -3.46
N SER A 125 -18.42 -11.57 -4.10
CA SER A 125 -19.55 -10.71 -4.51
C SER A 125 -20.27 -10.10 -3.31
N VAL A 126 -20.54 -10.88 -2.25
CA VAL A 126 -21.19 -10.39 -1.03
C VAL A 126 -20.31 -9.37 -0.31
N VAL A 127 -19.03 -9.68 -0.12
CA VAL A 127 -18.06 -8.74 0.46
C VAL A 127 -17.95 -7.48 -0.39
N GLY A 128 -17.96 -7.63 -1.72
CA GLY A 128 -18.00 -6.55 -2.71
C GLY A 128 -19.15 -5.58 -2.48
N ALA A 129 -20.37 -6.09 -2.25
CA ALA A 129 -21.54 -5.27 -1.99
C ALA A 129 -21.47 -4.58 -0.60
N VAL A 130 -21.05 -5.30 0.43
CA VAL A 130 -20.94 -4.76 1.80
C VAL A 130 -19.83 -3.71 1.91
N LEU A 131 -18.75 -3.82 1.16
CA LEU A 131 -17.65 -2.85 1.19
C LEU A 131 -17.58 -2.00 -0.08
N LYS A 132 -18.70 -1.86 -0.79
CA LYS A 132 -18.77 -1.10 -2.05
C LYS A 132 -18.13 0.29 -1.98
N PRO A 133 -18.41 1.16 -0.99
CA PRO A 133 -17.78 2.47 -0.92
C PRO A 133 -16.25 2.42 -0.77
N VAL A 134 -15.74 1.41 -0.06
CA VAL A 134 -14.30 1.17 0.11
C VAL A 134 -13.67 0.75 -1.22
N TYR A 135 -14.28 -0.21 -1.92
CA TYR A 135 -13.77 -0.65 -3.20
C TYR A 135 -13.90 0.39 -4.31
N ASP A 136 -14.94 1.22 -4.26
CA ASP A 136 -15.09 2.34 -5.19
C ASP A 136 -13.98 3.38 -5.00
N ASP A 137 -13.60 3.70 -3.75
CA ASP A 137 -12.42 4.55 -3.46
C ASP A 137 -11.12 3.92 -3.99
N LEU A 138 -10.89 2.63 -3.75
CA LEU A 138 -9.71 1.94 -4.27
C LEU A 138 -9.70 1.88 -5.81
N ARG A 139 -10.86 1.81 -6.47
CA ARG A 139 -10.95 1.88 -7.93
C ARG A 139 -10.60 3.26 -8.45
N VAL A 140 -11.02 4.32 -7.75
CA VAL A 140 -10.57 5.68 -8.08
C VAL A 140 -9.06 5.75 -7.91
N MET A 141 -8.53 5.31 -6.77
CA MET A 141 -7.09 5.27 -6.51
C MET A 141 -6.30 4.55 -7.61
N GLU A 142 -6.68 3.34 -8.00
CA GLU A 142 -5.97 2.61 -9.07
C GLU A 142 -6.10 3.29 -10.44
N ARG A 143 -7.19 4.01 -10.72
CA ARG A 143 -7.29 4.85 -11.92
C ARG A 143 -6.32 6.02 -11.87
N GLU A 144 -6.20 6.72 -10.74
CA GLU A 144 -5.24 7.83 -10.58
C GLU A 144 -3.80 7.33 -10.83
N LEU A 145 -3.45 6.15 -10.30
CA LEU A 145 -2.16 5.51 -10.58
C LEU A 145 -1.97 5.27 -12.08
N ALA A 146 -2.96 4.65 -12.74
CA ALA A 146 -2.88 4.30 -14.15
C ALA A 146 -2.70 5.50 -15.09
N HIS A 147 -3.22 6.68 -14.72
CA HIS A 147 -3.04 7.92 -15.49
C HIS A 147 -1.78 8.70 -15.12
N SER A 148 -1.05 8.28 -14.08
CA SER A 148 0.16 8.96 -13.62
C SER A 148 1.40 8.53 -14.39
N ALA A 149 2.44 9.37 -14.34
CA ALA A 149 3.76 9.02 -14.85
C ALA A 149 4.54 8.08 -13.92
N ALA A 150 4.06 7.81 -12.71
CA ALA A 150 4.78 7.05 -11.69
C ALA A 150 5.03 5.58 -12.11
N ASP A 151 6.08 5.01 -11.53
CA ASP A 151 6.43 3.59 -11.65
C ASP A 151 5.75 2.87 -10.47
N TRP A 152 4.43 2.68 -10.59
CA TRP A 152 3.57 2.30 -9.47
C TRP A 152 3.36 0.79 -9.34
N THR A 153 3.05 0.31 -8.14
CA THR A 153 2.56 -1.06 -7.89
C THR A 153 1.38 -1.02 -6.93
N ALA A 154 0.24 -1.59 -7.33
CA ALA A 154 -0.94 -1.71 -6.47
C ALA A 154 -0.98 -3.10 -5.84
N VAL A 155 -0.59 -3.22 -4.57
CA VAL A 155 -0.57 -4.51 -3.86
C VAL A 155 -1.97 -4.86 -3.38
N ARG A 156 -2.50 -6.01 -3.81
CA ARG A 156 -3.90 -6.42 -3.64
C ARG A 156 -4.03 -7.60 -2.67
N PRO A 157 -3.93 -7.38 -1.35
CA PRO A 157 -4.14 -8.45 -0.37
C PRO A 157 -5.62 -8.84 -0.26
N PRO A 158 -5.93 -10.09 0.13
CA PRO A 158 -7.26 -10.50 0.58
C PRO A 158 -7.45 -10.09 2.06
N ARG A 159 -8.21 -10.86 2.85
CA ARG A 159 -8.46 -10.53 4.26
C ARG A 159 -7.15 -10.48 5.07
N LEU A 160 -6.93 -9.35 5.73
CA LEU A 160 -5.72 -9.10 6.53
C LEU A 160 -5.83 -9.72 7.94
N LEU A 161 -4.76 -10.34 8.39
CA LEU A 161 -4.58 -10.87 9.75
C LEU A 161 -3.38 -10.21 10.44
N ASP A 162 -3.40 -10.16 11.77
CA ASP A 162 -2.23 -9.79 12.56
C ASP A 162 -1.44 -11.07 12.89
N ARG A 163 -0.38 -11.30 12.09
CA ARG A 163 0.53 -12.45 12.23
C ARG A 163 1.98 -11.97 12.07
N PRO A 164 2.96 -12.68 12.68
CA PRO A 164 4.37 -12.44 12.42
C PRO A 164 4.71 -12.55 10.92
N VAL A 165 5.80 -11.90 10.51
CA VAL A 165 6.34 -12.06 9.16
C VAL A 165 6.81 -13.51 8.97
N THR A 166 6.47 -14.10 7.83
CA THR A 166 6.87 -15.45 7.45
C THR A 166 7.75 -15.45 6.20
N GLY A 167 7.60 -14.44 5.33
CA GLY A 167 8.24 -14.40 4.02
C GLY A 167 7.72 -15.48 3.06
N ARG A 168 6.65 -16.21 3.43
CA ARG A 168 6.09 -17.34 2.69
C ARG A 168 4.67 -17.03 2.26
N TYR A 169 4.52 -16.58 1.03
CA TYR A 169 3.24 -16.26 0.40
C TYR A 169 3.37 -16.41 -1.12
N ARG A 170 2.24 -16.47 -1.80
CA ARG A 170 2.13 -16.52 -3.25
C ARG A 170 1.89 -15.12 -3.79
N VAL A 171 2.50 -14.84 -4.94
CA VAL A 171 2.41 -13.58 -5.67
C VAL A 171 1.77 -13.85 -7.04
N ALA A 172 0.86 -12.97 -7.47
CA ALA A 172 0.27 -13.00 -8.80
C ALA A 172 0.32 -11.61 -9.43
N VAL A 173 1.08 -11.47 -10.52
CA VAL A 173 1.17 -10.21 -11.27
C VAL A 173 -0.05 -10.07 -12.17
N GLY A 174 -0.70 -8.91 -12.14
CA GLY A 174 -1.91 -8.63 -12.93
C GLY A 174 -3.19 -9.27 -12.40
N GLY A 175 -3.13 -10.07 -11.32
CA GLY A 175 -4.27 -10.83 -10.81
C GLY A 175 -4.14 -11.23 -9.35
N ASN A 176 -4.89 -12.26 -8.95
CA ASN A 176 -4.89 -12.79 -7.58
C ASN A 176 -4.34 -14.23 -7.53
N PRO A 177 -3.64 -14.64 -6.46
CA PRO A 177 -3.34 -16.05 -6.26
C PRO A 177 -4.62 -16.87 -6.09
N ARG A 178 -4.64 -18.12 -6.59
CA ARG A 178 -5.82 -19.00 -6.52
C ARG A 178 -6.23 -19.33 -5.09
N SER A 179 -7.52 -19.32 -4.79
CA SER A 179 -8.07 -19.70 -3.46
C SER A 179 -7.44 -18.91 -2.29
N ALA A 180 -7.01 -17.69 -2.55
CA ALA A 180 -6.35 -16.79 -1.62
C ALA A 180 -7.36 -16.05 -0.73
N ARG A 181 -7.50 -16.49 0.53
CA ARG A 181 -8.48 -15.88 1.45
C ARG A 181 -7.87 -14.92 2.46
N VAL A 182 -6.60 -15.10 2.82
CA VAL A 182 -5.96 -14.37 3.92
C VAL A 182 -4.49 -14.11 3.67
N ILE A 183 -3.96 -13.05 4.30
CA ILE A 183 -2.53 -12.78 4.45
C ILE A 183 -2.26 -12.00 5.74
N GLY A 184 -1.09 -12.17 6.34
CA GLY A 184 -0.62 -11.37 7.47
C GLY A 184 -0.19 -9.97 7.03
N ARG A 185 -0.50 -8.94 7.83
CA ARG A 185 -0.06 -7.55 7.55
C ARG A 185 1.46 -7.42 7.47
N ALA A 186 2.18 -8.20 8.27
CA ALA A 186 3.63 -8.25 8.24
C ALA A 186 4.18 -8.83 6.92
N ASP A 187 3.51 -9.82 6.33
CA ASP A 187 3.87 -10.37 5.03
C ASP A 187 3.49 -9.44 3.87
N VAL A 188 2.43 -8.65 3.99
CA VAL A 188 2.13 -7.60 3.00
C VAL A 188 3.24 -6.55 3.00
N ALA A 189 3.70 -6.11 4.17
CA ALA A 189 4.83 -5.18 4.28
C ALA A 189 6.12 -5.78 3.70
N HIS A 190 6.41 -7.05 4.01
CA HIS A 190 7.55 -7.78 3.44
C HIS A 190 7.47 -7.84 1.91
N ALA A 191 6.29 -8.15 1.36
CA ALA A 191 6.07 -8.18 -0.08
C ALA A 191 6.27 -6.80 -0.73
N MET A 192 5.73 -5.74 -0.13
CA MET A 192 5.91 -4.38 -0.63
C MET A 192 7.39 -3.97 -0.66
N LEU A 193 8.16 -4.29 0.37
CA LEU A 193 9.60 -4.01 0.41
C LEU A 193 10.38 -4.86 -0.62
N ALA A 194 9.99 -6.12 -0.84
CA ALA A 194 10.62 -6.94 -1.88
C ALA A 194 10.31 -6.43 -3.31
N MET A 195 9.19 -5.74 -3.50
CA MET A 195 8.74 -5.23 -4.79
C MET A 195 9.37 -3.87 -5.16
N THR A 196 10.06 -3.16 -4.25
CA THR A 196 10.54 -1.79 -4.54
C THR A 196 11.46 -1.73 -5.76
N ASP A 197 12.27 -2.76 -5.97
CA ASP A 197 13.28 -2.80 -7.05
C ASP A 197 12.95 -3.82 -8.15
N ASP A 198 11.75 -4.42 -8.14
CA ASP A 198 11.36 -5.44 -9.12
C ASP A 198 10.69 -4.81 -10.36
N PRO A 199 11.36 -4.81 -11.53
CA PRO A 199 10.82 -4.22 -12.75
C PRO A 199 9.58 -4.98 -13.27
N ALA A 200 9.42 -6.26 -12.93
CA ALA A 200 8.26 -7.05 -13.36
C ALA A 200 6.95 -6.60 -12.70
N MET A 201 7.05 -5.83 -11.61
CA MET A 201 5.92 -5.37 -10.80
C MET A 201 5.53 -3.91 -11.09
N LEU A 202 6.18 -3.26 -12.05
CA LEU A 202 5.92 -1.87 -12.40
C LEU A 202 4.63 -1.72 -13.21
N ARG A 203 3.86 -0.70 -12.86
CA ARG A 203 2.59 -0.28 -13.47
C ARG A 203 1.54 -1.38 -13.53
N GLN A 204 1.51 -2.22 -12.49
CA GLN A 204 0.58 -3.34 -12.39
C GLN A 204 0.01 -3.51 -10.97
N GLY A 205 -1.15 -4.15 -10.91
CA GLY A 205 -1.68 -4.65 -9.65
C GLY A 205 -1.14 -6.04 -9.35
N VAL A 206 -0.75 -6.30 -8.10
CA VAL A 206 -0.07 -7.52 -7.68
C VAL A 206 -0.80 -8.13 -6.49
N GLY A 207 -1.41 -9.29 -6.68
CA GLY A 207 -2.07 -10.03 -5.62
C GLY A 207 -1.07 -10.76 -4.73
N VAL A 208 -1.27 -10.70 -3.41
CA VAL A 208 -0.41 -11.37 -2.41
C VAL A 208 -1.26 -12.12 -1.40
N ALA A 209 -1.00 -13.41 -1.19
CA ALA A 209 -1.75 -14.23 -0.26
C ALA A 209 -1.03 -15.51 0.16
N TYR A 210 -1.47 -16.13 1.25
CA TYR A 210 -1.10 -17.52 1.56
C TYR A 210 -1.69 -18.49 0.54
#